data_AF-X7E2X8-F1
#
_entry.id   AF-X7E2X8-F1
#
_cell.length_a   1.000
_cell.length_b   1.000
_cell.length_c   1.000
_cell.angle_alpha   90.00
_cell.angle_beta   90.00
_cell.angle_gamma   90.00
#
_symmetry.space_group_name_H-M   'P 1'
#
loop_
_entity.id
_entity.type
_entity.pdbx_description
1 polymer ?
#
loop_
_entity_poly.entity_id
_entity_poly.type
_entity_poly.pdbx_seq_one_letter_code
_entity_poly.pdbx_strand_id
1 'polypeptide(L)'
;MSHPIQLDEFYFVAPQLSKEDFSALKEQGFERIINNRPELESEDQPPGKSLQEAAEVLGLEYISNPIDLSKLSQEHVFFQDAALSTMKKTLAFCRTGTRSSVLWVLINNSRGGSYDDLSAHVSSKGFDLTRCVSAMTPLLKK
;
A
#
# COMPACT_ATOMS: atom_id res chain seq x y z
N MET A 1 8.05 -6.11 -14.81
CA MET A 1 7.38 -6.58 -13.60
C MET A 1 8.14 -6.06 -12.39
N SER A 2 7.51 -5.17 -11.63
CA SER A 2 8.01 -4.77 -10.32
C SER A 2 7.80 -5.94 -9.36
N HIS A 3 8.87 -6.42 -8.72
CA HIS A 3 8.75 -7.53 -7.78
C HIS A 3 8.07 -7.05 -6.48
N PRO A 4 6.97 -7.69 -6.02
CA PRO A 4 6.36 -7.38 -4.74
C PRO A 4 7.37 -7.48 -3.60
N ILE A 5 7.43 -6.46 -2.75
CA ILE A 5 8.30 -6.45 -1.57
C ILE A 5 7.45 -6.81 -0.35
N GLN A 6 7.81 -7.90 0.32
CA GLN A 6 7.10 -8.36 1.50
C GLN A 6 7.44 -7.50 2.74
N LEU A 7 6.43 -6.91 3.36
CA LEU A 7 6.56 -6.24 4.66
C LEU A 7 6.04 -7.11 5.81
N ASP A 8 5.06 -7.97 5.55
CA ASP A 8 4.45 -8.88 6.52
C ASP A 8 3.99 -10.18 5.83
N GLU A 9 3.51 -11.16 6.60
CA GLU A 9 3.08 -12.48 6.09
C GLU A 9 2.09 -12.36 4.92
N PHE A 10 1.08 -11.49 5.05
CA PHE A 10 0.02 -11.29 4.05
C PHE A 10 0.03 -9.89 3.41
N TYR A 11 1.02 -9.04 3.71
CA TYR A 11 1.08 -7.67 3.21
C TYR A 11 2.36 -7.38 2.45
N PHE A 12 2.18 -7.01 1.18
CA PHE A 12 3.24 -6.72 0.24
C PHE A 12 3.05 -5.31 -0.31
N VAL A 13 4.15 -4.70 -0.76
CA VAL A 13 4.14 -3.39 -1.40
C VAL A 13 4.84 -3.40 -2.75
N ALA A 14 4.42 -2.50 -3.64
CA ALA A 14 5.05 -2.31 -4.95
C ALA A 14 5.04 -0.83 -5.38
N PRO A 15 5.93 -0.41 -6.30
CA PRO A 15 5.74 0.80 -7.08
C PRO A 15 4.56 0.65 -8.05
N GLN A 16 4.39 1.63 -8.95
CA GLN A 16 3.27 1.64 -9.90
C GLN A 16 3.13 0.30 -10.64
N LEU A 17 1.89 -0.22 -10.64
CA LEU A 17 1.51 -1.42 -11.38
C LEU A 17 0.92 -1.04 -12.74
N SER A 18 1.09 -1.90 -13.73
CA SER A 18 0.34 -1.87 -14.98
C SER A 18 -0.73 -2.96 -14.99
N LYS A 19 -1.59 -2.98 -16.02
CA LYS A 19 -2.63 -4.02 -16.15
C LYS A 19 -2.01 -5.40 -16.33
N GLU A 20 -0.88 -5.45 -17.02
CA GLU A 20 -0.16 -6.68 -17.38
C GLU A 20 0.46 -7.36 -16.15
N ASP A 21 0.72 -6.62 -15.07
CA ASP A 21 1.24 -7.20 -13.83
C ASP A 21 0.20 -8.09 -13.12
N PHE A 22 -1.11 -7.85 -13.30
CA PHE A 22 -2.15 -8.52 -12.50
C PHE A 22 -2.25 -10.03 -12.74
N SER A 23 -1.99 -10.51 -13.97
CA SER A 23 -1.99 -11.96 -14.23
C SER A 23 -0.90 -12.65 -13.42
N ALA A 24 0.31 -12.10 -13.44
CA ALA A 24 1.44 -12.64 -12.69
C ALA A 24 1.22 -12.55 -11.18
N LEU A 25 0.55 -11.51 -10.69
CA LEU A 25 0.18 -11.39 -9.28
C LEU A 25 -0.86 -12.43 -8.87
N LYS A 26 -1.87 -12.68 -9.73
CA LYS A 26 -2.86 -13.73 -9.48
C LYS A 26 -2.21 -15.11 -9.42
N GLU A 27 -1.30 -15.41 -10.32
CA GLU A 27 -0.52 -16.66 -10.33
C GLU A 27 0.35 -16.84 -9.08
N GLN A 28 0.87 -15.74 -8.52
CA GLN A 28 1.58 -15.72 -7.24
C GLN A 28 0.65 -15.85 -6.00
N GLY A 29 -0.65 -16.04 -6.22
CA GLY A 29 -1.65 -16.24 -5.18
C GLY A 29 -2.10 -14.95 -4.49
N PHE A 30 -1.83 -13.77 -5.07
CA PHE A 30 -2.44 -12.54 -4.57
C PHE A 30 -3.95 -12.57 -4.79
N GLU A 31 -4.68 -12.03 -3.82
CA GLU A 31 -6.13 -12.01 -3.80
C GLU A 31 -6.69 -10.59 -3.80
N ARG A 32 -5.93 -9.64 -3.24
CA ARG A 32 -6.32 -8.23 -3.11
C ARG A 32 -5.21 -7.30 -3.60
N ILE A 33 -5.62 -6.27 -4.33
CA ILE A 33 -4.81 -5.12 -4.74
C ILE A 33 -5.37 -3.86 -4.06
N ILE A 34 -4.51 -3.08 -3.40
CA ILE A 34 -4.85 -1.76 -2.84
C ILE A 34 -4.08 -0.69 -3.59
N ASN A 35 -4.77 0.24 -4.25
CA ASN A 35 -4.17 1.40 -4.88
C ASN A 35 -4.18 2.60 -3.93
N ASN A 36 -3.00 3.00 -3.47
CA ASN A 36 -2.76 4.17 -2.63
C ASN A 36 -2.31 5.41 -3.40
N ARG A 37 -2.37 5.38 -4.74
CA ARG A 37 -2.03 6.49 -5.62
C ARG A 37 -3.29 7.30 -5.97
N PRO A 38 -3.39 8.60 -5.64
CA PRO A 38 -4.39 9.50 -6.18
C PRO A 38 -4.35 9.53 -7.71
N GLU A 39 -5.48 9.79 -8.35
CA GLU A 39 -5.55 9.99 -9.80
C GLU A 39 -4.81 11.26 -10.22
N LEU A 40 -4.36 11.29 -11.49
CA LEU A 40 -3.76 12.45 -12.15
C LEU A 40 -2.49 13.00 -11.47
N GLU A 41 -1.70 12.16 -10.81
CA GLU A 41 -0.39 12.56 -10.28
C GLU A 41 0.68 12.77 -11.37
N SER A 42 0.56 12.08 -12.51
CA SER A 42 1.47 12.21 -13.64
C SER A 42 0.88 11.66 -14.95
N GLU A 43 1.44 12.07 -16.08
CA GLU A 43 0.97 11.64 -17.42
C GLU A 43 1.17 10.15 -17.69
N ASP A 44 2.19 9.54 -17.07
CA ASP A 44 2.48 8.11 -17.15
C ASP A 44 1.60 7.25 -16.23
N GLN A 45 0.70 7.87 -15.45
CA GLN A 45 -0.18 7.13 -14.55
C GLN A 45 -1.30 6.41 -15.33
N PRO A 46 -1.41 5.07 -15.21
CA PRO A 46 -2.58 4.35 -15.71
C PRO A 46 -3.85 4.80 -14.95
N PRO A 47 -4.98 5.03 -15.64
CA PRO A 47 -6.23 5.38 -14.96
C PRO A 47 -6.65 4.31 -13.97
N GLY A 48 -6.98 4.69 -12.74
CA GLY A 48 -7.32 3.73 -11.68
C GLY A 48 -8.52 2.85 -12.03
N LYS A 49 -9.51 3.38 -12.76
CA LYS A 49 -10.65 2.61 -13.26
C LYS A 49 -10.21 1.48 -14.18
N SER A 50 -9.26 1.76 -15.06
CA SER A 50 -8.73 0.77 -15.99
C SER A 50 -7.90 -0.32 -15.31
N LEU A 51 -7.26 0.00 -14.17
CA LEU A 51 -6.60 -1.00 -13.33
C LEU A 51 -7.64 -1.85 -12.57
N GLN A 52 -8.67 -1.22 -12.02
CA GLN A 52 -9.76 -1.92 -11.33
C GLN A 52 -10.42 -2.95 -12.23
N GLU A 53 -10.84 -2.56 -13.43
CA GLU A 53 -11.48 -3.47 -14.40
C GLU A 53 -10.58 -4.68 -14.74
N ALA A 54 -9.28 -4.45 -14.91
CA ALA A 54 -8.32 -5.51 -15.21
C ALA A 54 -8.13 -6.48 -14.03
N ALA A 55 -8.11 -5.97 -12.80
CA ALA A 55 -8.03 -6.79 -11.59
C ALA A 55 -9.30 -7.64 -11.40
N GLU A 56 -10.48 -7.03 -11.57
CA GLU A 56 -11.78 -7.69 -11.40
C GLU A 56 -11.99 -8.84 -12.40
N VAL A 57 -11.56 -8.67 -13.66
CA VAL A 57 -11.59 -9.73 -14.69
C VAL A 57 -10.81 -10.98 -14.26
N LEU A 58 -9.75 -10.81 -13.47
CA LEU A 58 -8.92 -11.91 -12.94
C LEU A 58 -9.40 -12.42 -11.57
N GLY A 59 -10.51 -11.90 -11.07
CA GLY A 59 -11.02 -12.22 -9.74
C GLY A 59 -10.08 -11.77 -8.63
N LEU A 60 -9.40 -10.64 -8.81
CA LEU A 60 -8.68 -9.91 -7.75
C LEU A 60 -9.62 -8.87 -7.16
N GLU A 61 -9.68 -8.81 -5.83
CA GLU A 61 -10.33 -7.71 -5.12
C GLU A 61 -9.50 -6.44 -5.33
N TYR A 62 -10.12 -5.35 -5.79
CA TYR A 62 -9.44 -4.08 -6.00
C TYR A 62 -10.02 -3.01 -5.07
N ILE A 63 -9.15 -2.34 -4.32
CA ILE A 63 -9.53 -1.27 -3.39
C ILE A 63 -8.76 -0.01 -3.75
N SER A 64 -9.47 1.11 -3.86
CA SER A 64 -8.85 2.43 -3.99
C SER A 64 -8.84 3.14 -2.63
N ASN A 65 -7.66 3.48 -2.14
CA ASN A 65 -7.46 4.28 -0.92
C ASN A 65 -6.40 5.37 -1.20
N PRO A 66 -6.72 6.39 -2.01
CA PRO A 66 -5.74 7.35 -2.51
C PRO A 66 -5.14 8.18 -1.37
N ILE A 67 -3.82 8.15 -1.24
CA ILE A 67 -3.12 8.86 -0.15
C ILE A 67 -2.38 10.08 -0.68
N ASP A 68 -2.81 11.24 -0.19
CA ASP A 68 -2.05 12.48 -0.15
C ASP A 68 -1.41 12.63 1.24
N LEU A 69 -0.08 12.53 1.32
CA LEU A 69 0.64 12.59 2.59
C LEU A 69 0.45 13.92 3.32
N SER A 70 0.14 15.02 2.61
CA SER A 70 -0.13 16.31 3.24
C SER A 70 -1.48 16.36 3.97
N LYS A 71 -2.37 15.41 3.68
CA LYS A 71 -3.72 15.27 4.25
C LYS A 71 -3.94 13.91 4.90
N LEU A 72 -2.85 13.19 5.19
CA LEU A 72 -2.92 11.88 5.82
C LEU A 72 -3.65 11.99 7.16
N SER A 73 -4.58 11.08 7.40
CA SER A 73 -5.47 11.12 8.56
C SER A 73 -5.72 9.73 9.11
N GLN A 74 -6.27 9.67 10.33
CA GLN A 74 -6.64 8.41 10.97
C GLN A 74 -7.69 7.63 10.17
N GLU A 75 -8.55 8.32 9.42
CA GLU A 75 -9.57 7.68 8.56
C GLU A 75 -8.92 6.87 7.43
N HIS A 76 -7.88 7.40 6.79
CA HIS A 76 -7.13 6.68 5.75
C HIS A 76 -6.47 5.40 6.30
N VAL A 77 -5.91 5.50 7.51
CA VAL A 77 -5.29 4.36 8.22
C VAL A 77 -6.36 3.32 8.55
N PHE A 78 -7.49 3.74 9.12
CA PHE A 78 -8.61 2.87 9.47
C PHE A 78 -9.23 2.20 8.25
N PHE A 79 -9.40 2.92 7.14
CA PHE A 79 -9.96 2.37 5.92
C PHE A 79 -9.08 1.23 5.37
N GLN A 80 -7.76 1.44 5.33
CA GLN A 80 -6.82 0.39 4.94
C GLN A 80 -6.82 -0.78 5.94
N ASP A 81 -6.82 -0.50 7.24
CA ASP A 81 -6.86 -1.52 8.28
C ASP A 81 -8.12 -2.41 8.18
N ALA A 82 -9.28 -1.78 7.96
CA ALA A 82 -10.55 -2.48 7.75
C ALA A 82 -10.52 -3.35 6.49
N ALA A 83 -9.91 -2.87 5.41
CA ALA A 83 -9.67 -3.69 4.22
C ALA A 83 -8.81 -4.93 4.54
N LEU A 84 -7.85 -4.82 5.45
CA LEU A 84 -6.98 -5.93 5.88
C LEU A 84 -7.59 -6.84 6.95
N SER A 85 -8.85 -6.64 7.34
CA SER A 85 -9.53 -7.48 8.36
C SER A 85 -9.64 -8.96 8.01
N THR A 86 -9.56 -9.28 6.71
CA THR A 86 -9.49 -10.65 6.20
C THR A 86 -8.06 -10.99 5.78
N MET A 87 -7.60 -12.18 6.12
CA MET A 87 -6.24 -12.70 5.89
C MET A 87 -6.00 -13.08 4.42
N LYS A 88 -6.29 -12.15 3.50
CA LYS A 88 -6.05 -12.29 2.06
C LYS A 88 -4.65 -11.83 1.73
N LYS A 89 -3.94 -12.56 0.86
CA LYS A 89 -2.62 -12.12 0.38
C LYS A 89 -2.80 -10.82 -0.42
N THR A 90 -2.32 -9.71 0.15
CA THR A 90 -2.62 -8.35 -0.30
C THR A 90 -1.36 -7.67 -0.83
N LEU A 91 -1.47 -7.05 -2.00
CA LEU A 91 -0.47 -6.13 -2.55
C LEU A 91 -1.01 -4.70 -2.51
N ALA A 92 -0.34 -3.80 -1.81
CA ALA A 92 -0.63 -2.37 -1.84
C ALA A 92 0.41 -1.62 -2.67
N PHE A 93 -0.01 -0.69 -3.52
CA PHE A 93 0.92 0.07 -4.35
C PHE A 93 0.60 1.55 -4.37
N CYS A 94 1.60 2.36 -4.70
CA CYS A 94 1.39 3.75 -5.10
C CYS A 94 2.35 4.08 -6.25
N ARG A 95 2.83 5.33 -6.38
CA ARG A 95 3.90 5.63 -7.35
C ARG A 95 5.20 4.85 -7.08
N THR A 96 5.70 4.90 -5.84
CA THR A 96 7.00 4.34 -5.42
C THR A 96 6.90 3.30 -4.31
N GLY A 97 5.70 2.86 -3.92
CA GLY A 97 5.45 2.01 -2.75
C GLY A 97 5.48 2.71 -1.39
N THR A 98 6.09 3.91 -1.29
CA THR A 98 6.28 4.64 -0.02
C THR A 98 5.00 4.87 0.77
N ARG A 99 3.89 5.26 0.14
CA ARG A 99 2.61 5.54 0.84
C ARG A 99 1.99 4.28 1.43
N SER A 100 2.07 3.17 0.69
CA SER A 100 1.61 1.87 1.16
C SER A 100 2.43 1.35 2.34
N SER A 101 3.74 1.65 2.36
CA SER A 101 4.62 1.36 3.50
C SER A 101 4.33 2.27 4.71
N VAL A 102 4.05 3.55 4.49
CA VAL A 102 3.61 4.48 5.55
C VAL A 102 2.34 3.96 6.24
N LEU A 103 1.33 3.57 5.45
CA LEU A 103 0.10 3.01 5.99
C LEU A 103 0.36 1.72 6.77
N TRP A 104 1.22 0.83 6.27
CA TRP A 104 1.61 -0.38 6.99
C TRP A 104 2.25 -0.07 8.35
N VAL A 105 3.17 0.91 8.43
CA VAL A 105 3.78 1.35 9.70
C VAL A 105 2.71 1.88 10.65
N LEU A 106 1.83 2.77 10.19
CA LEU A 106 0.79 3.37 11.04
C LEU A 106 -0.21 2.33 11.56
N ILE A 107 -0.61 1.37 10.72
CA ILE A 107 -1.51 0.28 11.12
C ILE A 107 -0.82 -0.57 12.20
N ASN A 108 0.41 -1.02 11.98
CA ASN A 108 1.10 -1.88 12.94
C ASN A 108 1.48 -1.15 14.23
N ASN A 109 1.81 0.14 14.16
CA ASN A 109 1.99 0.96 15.34
C ASN A 109 0.67 1.11 16.12
N SER A 110 -0.47 1.27 15.43
CA SER A 110 -1.78 1.32 16.08
C SER A 110 -2.15 0.01 16.81
N ARG A 111 -1.53 -1.11 16.42
CA ARG A 111 -1.64 -2.46 17.01
C ARG A 111 -0.56 -2.74 18.07
N GLY A 112 0.25 -1.75 18.43
CA GLY A 112 1.24 -1.83 19.52
C GLY A 112 2.70 -2.03 19.07
N GLY A 113 2.98 -2.02 17.76
CA GLY A 113 4.35 -2.07 17.26
C GLY A 113 5.12 -0.78 17.53
N SER A 114 6.41 -0.91 17.87
CA SER A 114 7.33 0.23 18.01
C SER A 114 7.52 0.92 16.67
N TYR A 115 7.33 2.24 16.62
CA TYR A 115 7.55 3.03 15.41
C TYR A 115 8.98 2.86 14.88
N ASP A 116 9.97 2.88 15.78
CA ASP A 116 11.39 2.79 15.39
C ASP A 116 11.69 1.45 14.73
N ASP A 117 11.18 0.34 15.29
CA ASP A 117 11.38 -1.00 14.74
C ASP A 117 10.67 -1.17 13.40
N LEU A 118 9.41 -0.71 13.30
CA LEU A 118 8.62 -0.77 12.07
C LEU A 118 9.24 0.06 10.95
N SER A 119 9.70 1.27 11.27
CA SER A 119 10.36 2.17 10.32
C SER A 119 11.71 1.61 9.86
N ALA A 120 12.51 1.05 10.79
CA ALA A 120 13.76 0.37 10.46
C ALA A 120 13.54 -0.86 9.57
N HIS A 121 12.51 -1.66 9.85
CA HIS A 121 12.13 -2.81 9.01
C HIS A 121 11.79 -2.37 7.58
N VAL A 122 10.90 -1.38 7.42
CA VAL A 122 10.53 -0.84 6.09
C VAL A 122 11.74 -0.26 5.36
N SER A 123 12.62 0.45 6.08
CA SER A 123 13.86 1.00 5.52
C SER A 123 14.80 -0.10 5.02
N SER A 124 14.93 -1.20 5.77
CA SER A 124 15.73 -2.37 5.37
C SER A 124 15.21 -3.04 4.09
N LYS A 125 13.93 -2.84 3.76
CA LYS A 125 13.28 -3.32 2.53
C LYS A 125 13.40 -2.34 1.36
N GLY A 126 14.10 -1.21 1.53
CA GLY A 126 14.40 -0.25 0.47
C GLY A 126 13.45 0.95 0.38
N PHE A 127 12.61 1.18 1.40
CA PHE A 127 11.72 2.34 1.44
C PHE A 127 12.16 3.33 2.51
N ASP A 128 12.75 4.44 2.10
CA ASP A 128 13.10 5.55 3.00
C ASP A 128 11.85 6.36 3.36
N LEU A 129 11.46 6.32 4.64
CA LEU A 129 10.30 7.05 5.18
C LEU A 129 10.67 8.40 5.79
N THR A 130 11.94 8.83 5.76
CA THR A 130 12.42 10.06 6.41
C THR A 130 11.61 11.29 5.99
N ARG A 131 11.23 11.37 4.71
CA ARG A 131 10.41 12.46 4.16
C ARG A 131 8.93 12.39 4.54
N CYS A 132 8.48 11.27 5.10
CA CYS A 132 7.09 11.04 5.51
C CYS A 132 6.90 11.21 7.02
N VAL A 133 7.98 11.36 7.80
CA VAL A 133 7.93 11.45 9.28
C VAL A 133 6.95 12.53 9.74
N SER A 134 7.04 13.74 9.17
CA SER A 134 6.14 14.84 9.56
C SER A 134 4.66 14.54 9.35
N ALA A 135 4.31 13.71 8.36
CA ALA A 135 2.93 13.29 8.10
C ALA A 135 2.49 12.16 9.04
N MET A 136 3.41 11.28 9.46
CA MET A 136 3.13 10.16 10.36
C MET A 136 3.02 10.58 11.82
N THR A 137 3.88 11.50 12.28
CA THR A 137 4.00 11.87 13.70
C THR A 137 2.67 12.16 14.40
N PRO A 138 1.70 12.89 13.80
CA PRO A 138 0.41 13.16 14.45
C PRO A 138 -0.46 11.91 14.67
N LEU A 139 -0.17 10.80 13.98
CA LEU A 139 -0.95 9.57 13.97
C LEU A 139 -0.29 8.41 14.73
N LEU A 140 0.95 8.59 15.20
CA LEU A 140 1.66 7.57 15.96
C LEU A 140 1.07 7.42 17.36
N LYS A 141 0.82 6.18 17.77
CA LYS A 141 0.56 5.84 19.17
C LYS A 141 1.89 5.86 19.94
N LYS A 142 1.86 6.53 21.08
CA LYS A 142 2.95 6.56 22.06
C LYS A 142 3.03 5.26 22.85
#